data_AF-A0A6N3EHR1-F1
#
_entry.id   AF-A0A6N3EHR1-F1
#
_cell.length_a   1.000
_cell.length_b   1.000
_cell.length_c   1.000
_cell.angle_alpha   90.00
_cell.angle_beta   90.00
_cell.angle_gamma   90.00
#
_symmetry.space_group_name_H-M   'P 1'
#
loop_
_entity.id
_entity.type
_entity.pdbx_description
1 polymer ?
#
loop_
_entity_poly.entity_id
_entity_poly.type
_entity_poly.pdbx_seq_one_letter_code
_entity_poly.pdbx_strand_id
1 'polypeptide(L)'
;MDVIEPEELSCLKDQFVNLDELKEDVKMKMNVCWRRKDTQIETDPCVIQDVIELPESEYARFYQNLLDDYDFIAEHQDAMFYKDGQEHALLVLGEGQKDGILVSSEGTNYARYSSFIPHAREIVQDDIRRLADYCIREGTANSEDGSWAVTYEELSCHFDEAAVSSQNGFGKLLKEELRQREEIKELIMTEDCIEMTYHMEYCENCQQGALEGAMNLFSLMGCNLYDVHLCDGDEDHELTTVVELNQDTLTEDGRREWSDVLNAKVTSIYEGHYGVQIGLTGCPAERLRDFSFMLAGHCPAEDYDRWVNSGEHEQAQTEPKQFM
;
A
#
# COMPACT_ATOMS: atom_id res chain seq x y z
N MET A 1 -48.71 -9.20 -23.95
CA MET A 1 -48.39 -7.76 -24.05
C MET A 1 -49.31 -7.09 -23.06
N ASP A 2 -48.85 -6.99 -21.83
CA ASP A 2 -49.65 -6.41 -20.75
C ASP A 2 -49.75 -4.90 -20.98
N VAL A 3 -50.99 -4.43 -21.06
CA VAL A 3 -51.30 -3.01 -21.23
C VAL A 3 -51.23 -2.40 -19.84
N ILE A 4 -50.21 -1.59 -19.61
CA ILE A 4 -50.04 -0.86 -18.35
C ILE A 4 -51.25 0.06 -18.15
N GLU A 5 -51.89 -0.03 -16.99
CA GLU A 5 -53.08 0.74 -16.63
C GLU A 5 -52.73 2.26 -16.57
N PRO A 6 -53.63 3.17 -17.00
CA PRO A 6 -53.36 4.61 -17.04
C PRO A 6 -52.97 5.21 -15.68
N GLU A 7 -53.40 4.59 -14.58
CA GLU A 7 -53.10 5.02 -13.21
C GLU A 7 -51.64 4.72 -12.83
N GLU A 8 -51.09 3.57 -13.26
CA GLU A 8 -49.66 3.24 -13.09
C GLU A 8 -48.77 4.18 -13.91
N LEU A 9 -49.24 4.62 -15.08
CA LEU A 9 -48.55 5.62 -15.90
C LEU A 9 -48.51 7.01 -15.23
N SER A 10 -49.48 7.35 -14.38
CA SER A 10 -49.50 8.61 -13.63
C SER A 10 -48.49 8.58 -12.47
N CYS A 11 -48.41 7.45 -11.75
CA CYS A 11 -47.48 7.26 -10.65
C CYS A 11 -46.01 7.19 -11.12
N LEU A 12 -45.79 6.68 -12.34
CA LEU A 12 -44.47 6.70 -12.99
C LEU A 12 -44.06 8.12 -13.41
N LYS A 13 -44.98 8.96 -13.88
CA LYS A 13 -44.67 10.36 -14.26
C LYS A 13 -44.25 11.22 -13.07
N ASP A 14 -44.77 10.95 -11.88
CA ASP A 14 -44.36 11.64 -10.64
C ASP A 14 -43.03 11.12 -10.07
N GLN A 15 -42.51 9.99 -10.55
CA GLN A 15 -41.20 9.42 -10.17
C GLN A 15 -40.07 9.76 -11.15
N PHE A 16 -40.39 10.20 -12.37
CA PHE A 16 -39.41 10.78 -13.25
C PHE A 16 -39.22 12.25 -12.87
N VAL A 17 -38.15 12.52 -12.10
CA VAL A 17 -37.59 13.87 -11.98
C VAL A 17 -37.50 14.43 -13.39
N ASN A 18 -38.18 15.56 -13.62
CA ASN A 18 -38.18 16.21 -14.90
C ASN A 18 -36.73 16.52 -15.29
N LEU A 19 -36.17 15.77 -16.25
CA LEU A 19 -34.79 15.95 -16.70
C LEU A 19 -34.53 17.35 -17.27
N ASP A 20 -35.60 18.09 -17.61
CA ASP A 20 -35.51 19.51 -17.98
C ASP A 20 -35.45 20.46 -16.77
N GLU A 21 -35.84 20.04 -15.55
CA GLU A 21 -35.59 20.77 -14.29
C GLU A 21 -34.18 20.52 -13.73
N LEU A 22 -33.54 19.40 -14.09
CA LEU A 22 -32.11 19.12 -13.86
C LEU A 22 -31.17 19.89 -14.80
N LYS A 23 -31.72 20.71 -15.70
CA LYS A 23 -30.98 21.71 -16.49
C LYS A 23 -31.04 23.09 -15.83
N GLU A 24 -30.89 23.17 -14.51
CA GLU A 24 -30.15 24.33 -14.00
C GLU A 24 -28.77 24.24 -14.66
N ASP A 25 -28.50 25.16 -15.60
CA ASP A 25 -27.22 25.26 -16.29
C ASP A 25 -26.10 24.93 -15.30
N VAL A 26 -25.33 23.86 -15.54
CA VAL A 26 -24.11 23.56 -14.78
C VAL A 26 -23.13 24.68 -15.06
N LYS A 27 -23.30 25.79 -14.36
CA LYS A 27 -22.49 26.99 -14.46
C LYS A 27 -21.33 26.81 -13.51
N MET A 28 -20.13 26.74 -14.06
CA MET A 28 -18.92 26.87 -13.26
C MET A 28 -18.93 28.27 -12.61
N LYS A 29 -18.91 28.30 -11.28
CA LYS A 29 -18.83 29.52 -10.48
C LYS A 29 -17.47 29.54 -9.81
N MET A 30 -16.78 30.67 -9.91
CA MET A 30 -15.51 30.93 -9.24
C MET A 30 -15.48 32.38 -8.78
N ASN A 31 -14.77 32.62 -7.67
CA ASN A 31 -14.45 33.97 -7.22
C ASN A 31 -13.24 34.48 -8.01
N VAL A 32 -13.26 35.76 -8.40
CA VAL A 32 -12.17 36.36 -9.19
C VAL A 32 -11.89 37.80 -8.75
N CYS A 33 -10.62 38.19 -8.80
CA CYS A 33 -10.19 39.56 -8.55
C CYS A 33 -10.25 40.39 -9.83
N TRP A 34 -11.39 41.05 -10.09
CA TRP A 34 -11.52 41.94 -11.25
C TRP A 34 -10.56 43.13 -11.17
N ARG A 35 -9.66 43.22 -12.14
CA ARG A 35 -8.81 44.40 -12.36
C ARG A 35 -9.39 45.27 -13.47
N ARG A 36 -9.27 46.59 -13.34
CA ARG A 36 -9.90 47.56 -14.25
C ARG A 36 -8.84 48.25 -15.09
N LYS A 37 -8.93 48.07 -16.42
CA LYS A 37 -8.08 48.71 -17.44
C LYS A 37 -6.60 48.31 -17.39
N ASP A 38 -6.32 47.07 -16.97
CA ASP A 38 -5.00 46.50 -17.18
C ASP A 38 -4.71 46.44 -18.68
N THR A 39 -3.53 46.91 -19.09
CA THR A 39 -3.09 46.82 -20.49
C THR A 39 -2.60 45.42 -20.84
N GLN A 40 -2.23 44.63 -19.83
CA GLN A 40 -1.79 43.24 -19.91
C GLN A 40 -2.00 42.55 -18.55
N ILE A 41 -2.10 41.23 -18.53
CA ILE A 41 -2.07 40.44 -17.29
C ILE A 41 -0.61 40.23 -16.92
N GLU A 42 -0.21 40.74 -15.76
CA GLU A 42 1.14 40.59 -15.22
C GLU A 42 1.13 39.49 -14.17
N THR A 43 2.00 38.49 -14.35
CA THR A 43 2.16 37.35 -13.44
C THR A 43 3.63 37.06 -13.25
N ASP A 44 4.03 36.78 -12.03
CA ASP A 44 5.35 36.30 -11.69
C ASP A 44 5.28 34.83 -11.25
N PRO A 45 6.28 34.00 -11.58
CA PRO A 45 6.35 32.63 -11.07
C PRO A 45 6.45 32.66 -9.54
N CYS A 46 5.76 31.73 -8.91
CA CYS A 46 5.75 31.60 -7.46
C CYS A 46 5.78 30.13 -7.06
N VAL A 47 6.68 29.81 -6.15
CA VAL A 47 6.79 28.48 -5.53
C VAL A 47 6.07 28.52 -4.19
N ILE A 48 5.15 27.59 -3.98
CA ILE A 48 4.47 27.45 -2.70
C ILE A 48 5.38 26.61 -1.80
N GLN A 49 5.93 27.22 -0.75
CA GLN A 49 6.84 26.52 0.17
C GLN A 49 6.10 25.75 1.24
N ASP A 50 4.91 26.23 1.62
CA ASP A 50 4.10 25.60 2.64
C ASP A 50 2.61 25.93 2.46
N VAL A 51 1.77 25.07 3.03
CA VAL A 51 0.32 25.21 3.06
C VAL A 51 -0.14 25.17 4.51
N ILE A 52 -0.81 26.23 4.95
CA ILE A 52 -1.44 26.24 6.26
C ILE A 52 -2.96 26.24 6.12
N GLU A 53 -3.62 25.47 6.97
CA GLU A 53 -5.07 25.46 7.08
C GLU A 53 -5.50 26.12 8.38
N LEU A 54 -6.23 27.22 8.27
CA LEU A 54 -6.77 27.96 9.40
C LEU A 54 -8.20 27.53 9.70
N PRO A 55 -8.62 27.51 10.98
CA PRO A 55 -10.03 27.36 11.34
C PRO A 55 -10.90 28.41 10.65
N GLU A 56 -12.16 28.07 10.36
CA GLU A 56 -13.07 28.92 9.59
C GLU A 56 -13.11 30.38 10.09
N SER A 57 -13.23 30.59 11.41
CA SER A 57 -13.29 31.93 12.01
C SER A 57 -12.00 32.72 11.87
N GLU A 58 -10.84 32.06 11.95
CA GLU A 58 -9.53 32.71 11.83
C GLU A 58 -9.27 33.06 10.37
N TYR A 59 -9.57 32.14 9.45
CA TYR A 59 -9.50 32.41 8.02
C TYR A 59 -10.40 33.57 7.61
N ALA A 60 -11.66 33.60 8.09
CA ALA A 60 -12.59 34.69 7.79
C ALA A 60 -12.08 36.06 8.29
N ARG A 61 -11.40 36.09 9.44
CA ARG A 61 -10.74 37.30 9.95
C ARG A 61 -9.56 37.69 9.06
N PHE A 62 -8.68 36.74 8.74
CA PHE A 62 -7.52 36.94 7.89
C PHE A 62 -7.92 37.49 6.51
N TYR A 63 -8.90 36.86 5.88
CA TYR A 63 -9.48 37.25 4.59
C TYR A 63 -9.93 38.71 4.55
N GLN A 64 -10.45 39.24 5.67
CA GLN A 64 -10.94 40.62 5.76
C GLN A 64 -9.87 41.62 6.21
N ASN A 65 -8.81 41.17 6.88
CA ASN A 65 -7.85 42.03 7.59
C ASN A 65 -6.40 41.59 7.34
N LEU A 66 -5.98 41.52 6.07
CA LEU A 66 -4.66 41.03 5.65
C LEU A 66 -3.45 41.78 6.25
N LEU A 67 -3.65 43.00 6.75
CA LEU A 67 -2.61 43.87 7.33
C LEU A 67 -2.52 43.79 8.86
N ASP A 68 -3.37 43.00 9.52
CA ASP A 68 -3.18 42.67 10.95
C ASP A 68 -1.95 41.77 11.12
N ASP A 69 -1.34 41.79 12.31
CA ASP A 69 -0.30 40.81 12.66
C ASP A 69 -0.94 39.45 13.01
N TYR A 70 -0.34 38.38 12.49
CA TYR A 70 -0.76 36.99 12.67
C TYR A 70 0.41 36.10 13.11
N ASP A 71 0.17 35.29 14.14
CA ASP A 71 1.17 34.37 14.69
C ASP A 71 1.62 33.34 13.65
N PHE A 72 0.69 32.79 12.85
CA PHE A 72 1.04 31.83 11.80
C PHE A 72 1.97 32.42 10.73
N ILE A 73 1.89 33.73 10.44
CA ILE A 73 2.80 34.38 9.48
C ILE A 73 4.18 34.55 10.13
N ALA A 74 4.22 34.92 11.41
CA ALA A 74 5.45 35.06 12.17
C ALA A 74 6.21 33.73 12.32
N GLU A 75 5.48 32.63 12.49
CA GLU A 75 6.03 31.28 12.64
C GLU A 75 6.60 30.70 11.34
N HIS A 76 6.12 31.15 10.17
CA HIS A 76 6.49 30.61 8.85
C HIS A 76 7.25 31.64 7.99
N GLN A 77 7.94 32.61 8.60
CA GLN A 77 8.70 33.63 7.86
C GLN A 77 9.81 33.05 6.98
N ASP A 78 10.39 31.93 7.38
CA ASP A 78 11.41 31.19 6.65
C ASP A 78 10.86 30.49 5.38
N ALA A 79 9.56 30.22 5.31
CA ALA A 79 8.88 29.73 4.11
C ALA A 79 8.58 30.85 3.09
N MET A 80 8.84 32.12 3.41
CA MET A 80 8.57 33.27 2.53
C MET A 80 9.85 34.04 2.20
N PHE A 81 10.33 33.95 0.97
CA PHE A 81 11.56 34.60 0.53
C PHE A 81 11.64 34.76 -0.99
N TYR A 82 12.59 35.56 -1.46
CA TYR A 82 12.87 35.70 -2.89
C TYR A 82 14.18 35.00 -3.25
N LYS A 83 14.14 34.08 -4.22
CA LYS A 83 15.32 33.33 -4.67
C LYS A 83 15.23 33.04 -6.16
N ASP A 84 16.37 33.13 -6.86
CA ASP A 84 16.50 32.78 -8.28
C ASP A 84 15.47 33.42 -9.23
N GLY A 85 15.01 34.63 -8.89
CA GLY A 85 14.02 35.35 -9.72
C GLY A 85 12.56 35.02 -9.41
N GLN A 86 12.30 34.23 -8.37
CA GLN A 86 10.99 33.71 -8.02
C GLN A 86 10.61 34.05 -6.58
N GLU A 87 9.33 34.34 -6.37
CA GLU A 87 8.76 34.48 -5.03
C GLU A 87 8.46 33.10 -4.46
N HIS A 88 8.90 32.86 -3.24
CA HIS A 88 8.51 31.72 -2.43
C HIS A 88 7.49 32.19 -1.40
N ALA A 89 6.31 31.58 -1.41
CA ALA A 89 5.15 32.06 -0.66
C ALA A 89 4.51 30.95 0.19
N LEU A 90 3.80 31.42 1.21
CA LEU A 90 2.92 30.59 2.04
C LEU A 90 1.51 30.58 1.44
N LEU A 91 0.93 29.41 1.20
CA LEU A 91 -0.48 29.29 0.84
C LEU A 91 -1.34 29.13 2.08
N VAL A 92 -2.33 30.00 2.25
CA VAL A 92 -3.28 29.96 3.36
C VAL A 92 -4.64 29.47 2.86
N LEU A 93 -5.10 28.36 3.41
CA LEU A 93 -6.43 27.79 3.21
C LEU A 93 -7.28 27.99 4.46
N GLY A 94 -8.60 28.08 4.27
CA GLY A 94 -9.57 28.07 5.37
C GLY A 94 -10.30 26.74 5.43
N GLU A 95 -10.56 26.24 6.64
CA GLU A 95 -11.37 25.04 6.87
C GLU A 95 -12.72 25.15 6.11
N GLY A 96 -13.03 24.14 5.29
CA GLY A 96 -14.24 24.11 4.46
C GLY A 96 -14.25 25.09 3.27
N GLN A 97 -13.22 25.93 3.10
CA GLN A 97 -13.09 26.87 1.98
C GLN A 97 -12.37 26.23 0.80
N LYS A 98 -12.81 26.56 -0.41
CA LYS A 98 -12.19 26.08 -1.66
C LYS A 98 -11.04 26.97 -2.14
N ASP A 99 -11.20 28.27 -1.94
CA ASP A 99 -10.25 29.28 -2.38
C ASP A 99 -9.13 29.46 -1.33
N GLY A 100 -8.01 30.02 -1.76
CA GLY A 100 -6.83 30.24 -0.93
C GLY A 100 -6.22 31.61 -1.17
N ILE A 101 -5.28 31.98 -0.30
CA ILE A 101 -4.53 33.23 -0.39
C ILE A 101 -3.04 32.91 -0.30
N LEU A 102 -2.27 33.26 -1.33
CA LEU A 102 -0.81 33.28 -1.24
C LEU A 102 -0.36 34.50 -0.45
N VAL A 103 0.67 34.32 0.35
CA VAL A 103 1.24 35.35 1.23
C VAL A 103 2.74 35.42 1.04
N SER A 104 3.26 36.63 0.84
CA SER A 104 4.67 36.97 1.00
C SER A 104 4.77 38.13 1.99
N SER A 105 5.49 37.94 3.09
CA SER A 105 5.51 38.87 4.22
C SER A 105 6.67 39.87 4.18
N GLU A 106 7.71 39.59 3.40
CA GLU A 106 9.01 40.29 3.46
C GLU A 106 9.53 40.50 4.90
N GLY A 107 9.39 39.48 5.76
CA GLY A 107 9.85 39.52 7.16
C GLY A 107 8.93 40.29 8.12
N THR A 108 7.69 40.60 7.71
CA THR A 108 6.65 41.10 8.61
C THR A 108 5.74 39.99 9.12
N ASN A 109 4.84 40.31 10.05
CA ASN A 109 3.88 39.36 10.63
C ASN A 109 2.49 39.47 9.97
N TYR A 110 2.40 40.19 8.86
CA TYR A 110 1.16 40.39 8.10
C TYR A 110 1.40 40.07 6.61
N ALA A 111 0.32 39.95 5.84
CA ALA A 111 0.41 39.66 4.41
C ALA A 111 0.75 40.91 3.61
N ARG A 112 2.04 41.28 3.58
CA ARG A 112 2.51 42.46 2.83
C ARG A 112 2.18 42.38 1.34
N TYR A 113 2.39 41.22 0.75
CA TYR A 113 1.81 40.86 -0.53
C TYR A 113 0.86 39.69 -0.35
N SER A 114 -0.24 39.74 -1.11
CA SER A 114 -1.19 38.65 -1.17
C SER A 114 -1.74 38.46 -2.57
N SER A 115 -2.05 37.21 -2.91
CA SER A 115 -2.74 36.87 -4.14
C SER A 115 -3.88 35.90 -3.86
N PHE A 116 -5.06 36.18 -4.41
CA PHE A 116 -6.23 35.32 -4.28
C PHE A 116 -6.18 34.20 -5.32
N ILE A 117 -6.24 32.96 -4.85
CA ILE A 117 -6.16 31.76 -5.69
C ILE A 117 -7.51 31.03 -5.65
N PRO A 118 -8.32 31.10 -6.72
CA PRO A 118 -9.58 30.38 -6.77
C PRO A 118 -9.32 28.87 -6.82
N HIS A 119 -10.15 28.10 -6.11
CA HIS A 119 -10.04 26.62 -6.04
C HIS A 119 -8.66 26.11 -5.58
N ALA A 120 -7.90 26.91 -4.82
CA ALA A 120 -6.57 26.53 -4.34
C ALA A 120 -6.53 25.17 -3.65
N ARG A 121 -7.55 24.83 -2.86
CA ARG A 121 -7.64 23.52 -2.20
C ARG A 121 -7.69 22.37 -3.19
N GLU A 122 -8.48 22.51 -4.26
CA GLU A 122 -8.62 21.46 -5.28
C GLU A 122 -7.28 21.29 -6.03
N ILE A 123 -6.57 22.38 -6.32
CA ILE A 123 -5.21 22.35 -6.90
C ILE A 123 -4.23 21.60 -5.99
N VAL A 124 -4.16 21.97 -4.70
CA VAL A 124 -3.27 21.30 -3.73
C VAL A 124 -3.62 19.83 -3.59
N GLN A 125 -4.90 19.48 -3.49
CA GLN A 125 -5.34 18.09 -3.37
C GLN A 125 -4.96 17.26 -4.60
N ASP A 126 -5.09 17.81 -5.80
CA ASP A 126 -4.70 17.12 -7.03
C ASP A 126 -3.19 16.89 -7.09
N ASP A 127 -2.37 17.86 -6.66
CA ASP A 127 -0.92 17.67 -6.60
C ASP A 127 -0.52 16.64 -5.53
N ILE A 128 -1.14 16.67 -4.35
CA ILE A 128 -0.94 15.66 -3.30
C ILE A 128 -1.33 14.26 -3.79
N ARG A 129 -2.44 14.12 -4.52
CA ARG A 129 -2.82 12.83 -5.12
C ARG A 129 -1.78 12.34 -6.10
N ARG A 130 -1.25 13.21 -6.96
CA ARG A 130 -0.20 12.83 -7.92
C ARG A 130 1.08 12.38 -7.23
N LEU A 131 1.49 13.06 -6.15
CA LEU A 131 2.62 12.65 -5.32
C LEU A 131 2.37 11.29 -4.69
N ALA A 132 1.18 11.08 -4.11
CA ALA A 132 0.81 9.79 -3.53
C ALA A 132 0.79 8.67 -4.58
N ASP A 133 0.16 8.91 -5.73
CA ASP A 133 0.10 7.96 -6.84
C ASP A 133 1.50 7.60 -7.36
N TYR A 134 2.44 8.56 -7.37
CA TYR A 134 3.85 8.30 -7.67
C TYR A 134 4.48 7.38 -6.64
N CYS A 135 4.35 7.69 -5.34
CA CYS A 135 4.88 6.85 -4.27
C CYS A 135 4.37 5.41 -4.37
N ILE A 136 3.06 5.23 -4.55
CA ILE A 136 2.45 3.90 -4.73
C ILE A 136 3.02 3.22 -5.96
N ARG A 137 2.90 3.84 -7.14
CA ARG A 137 3.30 3.21 -8.41
C ARG A 137 4.77 2.80 -8.41
N GLU A 138 5.67 3.70 -8.02
CA GLU A 138 7.09 3.40 -8.02
C GLU A 138 7.42 2.35 -6.95
N GLY A 139 6.82 2.46 -5.76
CA GLY A 139 7.06 1.52 -4.68
C GLY A 139 6.57 0.11 -4.96
N THR A 140 5.34 -0.04 -5.45
CA THR A 140 4.76 -1.36 -5.75
C THR A 140 5.38 -2.03 -6.97
N ALA A 141 5.80 -1.25 -7.96
CA ALA A 141 6.44 -1.77 -9.17
C ALA A 141 7.92 -2.14 -8.96
N ASN A 142 8.62 -1.54 -7.99
CA ASN A 142 10.07 -1.72 -7.84
C ASN A 142 10.51 -2.38 -6.53
N SER A 143 9.67 -2.43 -5.50
CA SER A 143 10.04 -3.05 -4.22
C SER A 143 10.09 -4.58 -4.31
N GLU A 144 11.18 -5.18 -3.81
CA GLU A 144 11.40 -6.64 -3.77
C GLU A 144 10.83 -7.31 -2.50
N ASP A 145 10.68 -6.56 -1.40
CA ASP A 145 10.29 -7.07 -0.08
C ASP A 145 9.12 -6.30 0.56
N GLY A 146 8.50 -5.41 -0.21
CA GLY A 146 7.39 -4.54 0.21
C GLY A 146 7.87 -3.26 0.87
N SER A 147 9.18 -3.09 1.14
CA SER A 147 9.75 -1.87 1.68
C SER A 147 10.20 -0.93 0.57
N TRP A 148 9.93 0.35 0.75
CA TRP A 148 10.36 1.41 -0.17
C TRP A 148 10.61 2.71 0.56
N ALA A 149 11.54 3.52 0.07
CA ALA A 149 11.78 4.85 0.60
C ALA A 149 11.88 5.85 -0.55
N VAL A 150 11.20 6.99 -0.42
CA VAL A 150 11.25 8.10 -1.37
C VAL A 150 11.79 9.32 -0.64
N THR A 151 12.83 9.96 -1.16
CA THR A 151 13.40 11.16 -0.55
C THR A 151 12.62 12.41 -0.95
N TYR A 152 12.66 13.46 -0.13
CA TYR A 152 12.02 14.73 -0.51
C TYR A 152 12.69 15.39 -1.72
N GLU A 153 14.00 15.18 -1.90
CA GLU A 153 14.74 15.63 -3.08
C GLU A 153 14.23 14.95 -4.37
N GLU A 154 13.93 13.64 -4.31
CA GLU A 154 13.35 12.90 -5.42
C GLU A 154 11.98 13.49 -5.82
N LEU A 155 11.09 13.70 -4.83
CA LEU A 155 9.79 14.32 -5.08
C LEU A 155 9.94 15.71 -5.70
N SER A 156 10.84 16.53 -5.15
CA SER A 156 11.13 17.86 -5.68
C SER A 156 11.63 17.84 -7.13
N CYS A 157 12.41 16.82 -7.53
CA CYS A 157 12.91 16.69 -8.91
C CYS A 157 11.83 16.22 -9.88
N HIS A 158 10.90 15.37 -9.42
CA HIS A 158 9.82 14.83 -10.25
C HIS A 158 8.61 15.76 -10.39
N PHE A 159 8.42 16.68 -9.46
CA PHE A 159 7.21 17.53 -9.34
C PHE A 159 7.53 19.03 -9.27
N ASP A 160 8.46 19.51 -10.10
CA ASP A 160 8.74 20.94 -10.30
C ASP A 160 8.90 21.74 -8.99
N GLU A 161 9.84 21.33 -8.13
CA GLU A 161 10.14 21.97 -6.83
C GLU A 161 9.05 21.80 -5.76
N ALA A 162 8.38 20.65 -5.73
CA ALA A 162 7.50 20.27 -4.64
C ALA A 162 8.21 20.44 -3.27
N ALA A 163 7.79 21.45 -2.52
CA ALA A 163 8.31 21.76 -1.19
C ALA A 163 7.68 20.83 -0.16
N VAL A 164 7.96 19.53 -0.24
CA VAL A 164 7.47 18.54 0.73
C VAL A 164 8.54 18.30 1.78
N SER A 165 8.17 18.31 3.06
CA SER A 165 9.04 17.85 4.17
C SER A 165 8.22 17.11 5.22
N SER A 166 8.84 16.47 6.21
CA SER A 166 8.07 15.82 7.28
C SER A 166 7.35 16.77 8.23
N GLN A 167 7.68 18.06 8.20
CA GLN A 167 7.21 19.03 9.19
C GLN A 167 6.24 20.07 8.64
N ASN A 168 6.17 20.21 7.31
CA ASN A 168 5.33 21.22 6.69
C ASN A 168 3.93 20.69 6.29
N GLY A 169 3.06 21.61 5.88
CA GLY A 169 1.69 21.33 5.52
C GLY A 169 1.54 20.39 4.32
N PHE A 170 2.40 20.51 3.31
CA PHE A 170 2.42 19.56 2.20
C PHE A 170 2.72 18.14 2.67
N GLY A 171 3.72 17.96 3.54
CA GLY A 171 4.03 16.67 4.14
C GLY A 171 2.89 16.09 4.96
N LYS A 172 2.21 16.92 5.75
CA LYS A 172 1.04 16.51 6.51
C LYS A 172 -0.09 16.02 5.58
N LEU A 173 -0.41 16.78 4.54
CA LEU A 173 -1.43 16.41 3.56
C LEU A 173 -1.07 15.13 2.80
N LEU A 174 0.19 15.00 2.37
CA LEU A 174 0.67 13.79 1.69
C LEU A 174 0.58 12.57 2.61
N LYS A 175 0.96 12.71 3.88
CA LYS A 175 0.83 11.66 4.89
C LYS A 175 -0.60 11.19 5.07
N GLU A 176 -1.54 12.14 5.13
CA GLU A 176 -2.97 11.85 5.29
C GLU A 176 -3.56 11.15 4.06
N GLU A 177 -3.13 11.53 2.85
CA GLU A 177 -3.51 10.87 1.60
C GLU A 177 -2.93 9.46 1.53
N LEU A 178 -1.62 9.28 1.77
CA LEU A 178 -0.95 7.98 1.73
C LEU A 178 -1.55 7.00 2.75
N ARG A 179 -1.90 7.46 3.96
CA ARG A 179 -2.53 6.60 4.99
C ARG A 179 -3.91 6.07 4.61
N GLN A 180 -4.56 6.67 3.62
CA GLN A 180 -5.87 6.22 3.12
C GLN A 180 -5.73 5.25 1.94
N ARG A 181 -4.52 5.05 1.42
CA ARG A 181 -4.25 4.10 0.33
C ARG A 181 -4.22 2.68 0.87
N GLU A 182 -4.99 1.80 0.23
CA GLU A 182 -5.13 0.40 0.63
C GLU A 182 -3.85 -0.41 0.44
N GLU A 183 -2.98 0.06 -0.46
CA GLU A 183 -1.69 -0.55 -0.75
C GLU A 183 -0.69 -0.36 0.40
N ILE A 184 -0.88 0.65 1.27
CA ILE A 184 0.06 0.99 2.34
C ILE A 184 -0.30 0.26 3.63
N LYS A 185 0.65 -0.54 4.11
CA LYS A 185 0.58 -1.24 5.40
C LYS A 185 1.13 -0.37 6.52
N GLU A 186 2.32 0.19 6.33
CA GLU A 186 2.99 1.05 7.31
C GLU A 186 3.64 2.26 6.61
N LEU A 187 3.66 3.40 7.31
CA LEU A 187 4.17 4.68 6.79
C LEU A 187 4.91 5.44 7.90
N ILE A 188 6.18 5.77 7.65
CA ILE A 188 7.04 6.56 8.52
C ILE A 188 7.61 7.72 7.71
N MET A 189 7.44 8.96 8.18
CA MET A 189 8.08 10.13 7.59
C MET A 189 9.21 10.58 8.51
N THR A 190 10.42 10.66 7.97
CA THR A 190 11.63 11.12 8.65
C THR A 190 12.02 12.50 8.14
N GLU A 191 13.14 13.05 8.62
CA GLU A 191 13.66 14.36 8.16
C GLU A 191 14.03 14.36 6.67
N ASP A 192 14.46 13.22 6.13
CA ASP A 192 15.02 13.13 4.78
C ASP A 192 14.14 12.38 3.78
N CYS A 193 13.26 11.49 4.26
CA CYS A 193 12.48 10.63 3.38
C CYS A 193 11.13 10.18 3.97
N ILE A 194 10.35 9.56 3.10
CA ILE A 194 9.12 8.84 3.39
C ILE A 194 9.43 7.35 3.24
N GLU A 195 9.42 6.61 4.34
CA GLU A 195 9.56 5.16 4.39
C GLU A 195 8.17 4.52 4.39
N MET A 196 7.96 3.60 3.46
CA MET A 196 6.70 2.91 3.22
C MET A 196 6.91 1.41 3.26
N THR A 197 5.96 0.72 3.86
CA THR A 197 5.80 -0.73 3.70
C THR A 197 4.45 -0.98 3.05
N TYR A 198 4.46 -1.66 1.92
CA TYR A 198 3.26 -2.01 1.17
C TYR A 198 2.72 -3.38 1.59
N HIS A 199 1.44 -3.60 1.32
CA HIS A 199 0.85 -4.93 1.31
C HIS A 199 1.43 -5.73 0.13
N MET A 200 2.02 -6.89 0.41
CA MET A 200 2.76 -7.71 -0.59
C MET A 200 1.91 -8.11 -1.81
N GLU A 201 0.58 -8.21 -1.64
CA GLU A 201 -0.35 -8.51 -2.73
C GLU A 201 -0.40 -7.43 -3.83
N TYR A 202 0.01 -6.20 -3.52
CA TYR A 202 0.07 -5.08 -4.47
C TYR A 202 1.46 -4.91 -5.11
N CYS A 203 2.50 -5.59 -4.62
CA CYS A 203 3.86 -5.43 -5.13
C CYS A 203 4.20 -6.48 -6.20
N GLU A 204 4.44 -6.03 -7.44
CA GLU A 204 4.70 -6.91 -8.59
C GLU A 204 5.99 -7.72 -8.41
N ASN A 205 7.05 -7.09 -7.86
CA ASN A 205 8.36 -7.74 -7.72
C ASN A 205 8.49 -8.53 -6.42
N CYS A 206 7.68 -8.24 -5.41
CA CYS A 206 7.54 -9.11 -4.24
C CYS A 206 6.98 -10.47 -4.64
N GLN A 207 6.16 -10.51 -5.69
CA GLN A 207 5.71 -11.74 -6.33
C GLN A 207 6.75 -12.31 -7.32
N GLN A 208 7.82 -11.58 -7.65
CA GLN A 208 8.91 -12.06 -8.52
C GLN A 208 10.10 -12.59 -7.72
N GLY A 209 10.30 -12.11 -6.48
CA GLY A 209 11.20 -12.68 -5.46
C GLY A 209 10.54 -13.74 -4.58
N ALA A 210 9.21 -13.66 -4.41
CA ALA A 210 8.35 -14.77 -3.98
C ALA A 210 7.65 -15.44 -5.17
N LEU A 211 8.35 -15.48 -6.31
CA LEU A 211 8.16 -16.31 -7.50
C LEU A 211 6.75 -16.33 -8.14
N GLU A 212 6.74 -16.99 -9.27
CA GLU A 212 5.78 -18.05 -9.60
C GLU A 212 5.62 -19.11 -8.46
N GLY A 213 5.68 -18.70 -7.19
CA GLY A 213 5.92 -19.42 -5.95
C GLY A 213 4.61 -19.68 -5.26
N ALA A 214 3.86 -20.59 -5.84
CA ALA A 214 3.31 -21.65 -5.02
C ALA A 214 4.28 -21.98 -3.87
N MET A 215 3.91 -21.75 -2.61
CA MET A 215 4.58 -22.41 -1.49
C MET A 215 4.54 -23.89 -1.85
N ASN A 216 5.68 -24.48 -2.22
CA ASN A 216 5.73 -25.88 -2.55
C ASN A 216 6.02 -26.68 -1.27
N LEU A 217 5.78 -27.99 -1.32
CA LEU A 217 6.00 -28.84 -0.16
C LEU A 217 7.42 -28.67 0.39
N PHE A 218 8.44 -28.58 -0.47
CA PHE A 218 9.84 -28.42 -0.06
C PHE A 218 10.09 -27.12 0.73
N SER A 219 9.50 -26.00 0.32
CA SER A 219 9.57 -24.74 1.08
C SER A 219 8.90 -24.89 2.45
N LEU A 220 7.75 -25.57 2.52
CA LEU A 220 7.01 -25.81 3.77
C LEU A 220 7.77 -26.74 4.73
N MET A 221 8.62 -27.64 4.23
CA MET A 221 9.51 -28.48 5.04
C MET A 221 10.52 -27.69 5.87
N GLY A 222 10.76 -26.40 5.56
CA GLY A 222 11.55 -25.51 6.42
C GLY A 222 10.92 -25.22 7.79
N CYS A 223 9.63 -25.53 7.96
CA CYS A 223 8.90 -25.31 9.21
C CYS A 223 8.94 -26.51 10.19
N ASN A 224 9.62 -27.61 9.84
CA ASN A 224 9.61 -28.88 10.58
C ASN A 224 8.19 -29.37 10.86
N LEU A 225 7.62 -30.11 9.91
CA LEU A 225 6.24 -30.57 9.98
C LEU A 225 6.16 -31.85 10.81
N TYR A 226 5.16 -31.92 11.70
CA TYR A 226 4.92 -33.07 12.57
C TYR A 226 3.46 -33.53 12.47
N ASP A 227 3.26 -34.84 12.42
CA ASP A 227 1.95 -35.49 12.40
C ASP A 227 0.99 -34.93 11.33
N VAL A 228 1.51 -34.75 10.10
CA VAL A 228 0.77 -34.16 8.97
C VAL A 228 0.30 -35.21 7.96
N HIS A 229 -0.72 -34.86 7.17
CA HIS A 229 -1.23 -35.67 6.07
C HIS A 229 -1.19 -34.87 4.76
N LEU A 230 -0.54 -35.41 3.75
CA LEU A 230 -0.46 -34.79 2.42
C LEU A 230 -1.65 -35.26 1.59
N CYS A 231 -2.48 -34.32 1.13
CA CYS A 231 -3.72 -34.60 0.41
C CYS A 231 -3.69 -33.92 -0.96
N ASP A 232 -4.22 -34.58 -1.98
CA ASP A 232 -4.54 -33.92 -3.24
C ASP A 232 -5.75 -32.97 -3.05
N GLY A 233 -5.76 -31.84 -3.76
CA GLY A 233 -6.82 -30.82 -3.66
C GLY A 233 -8.13 -31.19 -4.36
N ASP A 234 -8.09 -32.11 -5.32
CA ASP A 234 -9.21 -32.45 -6.20
C ASP A 234 -9.64 -33.93 -6.10
N GLU A 235 -8.71 -34.83 -5.70
CA GLU A 235 -8.95 -36.28 -5.65
C GLU A 235 -8.72 -36.89 -4.25
N ASP A 236 -9.66 -37.73 -3.79
CA ASP A 236 -9.47 -38.52 -2.57
C ASP A 236 -8.50 -39.69 -2.82
N HIS A 237 -7.52 -39.87 -1.93
CA HIS A 237 -6.62 -41.01 -1.93
C HIS A 237 -6.35 -41.53 -0.52
N GLU A 238 -5.74 -42.72 -0.42
CA GLU A 238 -5.32 -43.27 0.87
C GLU A 238 -4.28 -42.35 1.54
N LEU A 239 -4.48 -42.07 2.82
CA LEU A 239 -3.62 -41.21 3.62
C LEU A 239 -2.88 -42.01 4.68
N THR A 240 -1.65 -41.62 4.97
CA THR A 240 -0.90 -42.06 6.13
C THR A 240 -0.27 -40.84 6.81
N THR A 241 -0.09 -40.93 8.12
CA THR A 241 0.52 -39.85 8.90
C THR A 241 2.01 -39.81 8.62
N VAL A 242 2.50 -38.64 8.23
CA VAL A 242 3.93 -38.35 8.16
C VAL A 242 4.34 -37.78 9.52
N VAL A 243 5.06 -38.59 10.30
CA VAL A 243 5.42 -38.29 11.70
C VAL A 243 6.31 -37.05 11.78
N GLU A 244 7.32 -36.98 10.92
CA GLU A 244 8.22 -35.83 10.82
C GLU A 244 8.62 -35.63 9.36
N LEU A 245 8.53 -34.39 8.88
CA LEU A 245 8.99 -33.99 7.56
C LEU A 245 9.69 -32.64 7.62
N ASN A 246 11.00 -32.66 7.40
CA ASN A 246 11.89 -31.51 7.43
C ASN A 246 12.90 -31.58 6.28
N GLN A 247 13.71 -30.52 6.09
CA GLN A 247 14.65 -30.46 4.98
C GLN A 247 15.69 -31.59 5.00
N ASP A 248 15.98 -32.19 6.14
CA ASP A 248 16.98 -33.25 6.30
C ASP A 248 16.37 -34.66 6.24
N THR A 249 15.06 -34.81 6.01
CA THR A 249 14.40 -36.13 5.92
C THR A 249 14.91 -36.98 4.75
N LEU A 250 15.21 -36.36 3.60
CA LEU A 250 15.55 -37.08 2.36
C LEU A 250 17.04 -36.97 2.00
N THR A 251 17.59 -38.06 1.44
CA THR A 251 18.90 -38.07 0.78
C THR A 251 18.87 -37.25 -0.51
N GLU A 252 20.04 -36.99 -1.13
CA GLU A 252 20.07 -36.37 -2.46
C GLU A 252 19.31 -37.20 -3.52
N ASP A 253 19.41 -38.53 -3.45
CA ASP A 253 18.71 -39.45 -4.33
C ASP A 253 17.19 -39.39 -4.09
N GLY A 254 16.75 -39.32 -2.83
CA GLY A 254 15.35 -39.15 -2.47
C GLY A 254 14.78 -37.82 -2.98
N ARG A 255 15.54 -36.71 -2.84
CA ARG A 255 15.11 -35.40 -3.37
C ARG A 255 14.95 -35.39 -4.88
N ARG A 256 15.77 -36.16 -5.61
CA ARG A 256 15.65 -36.29 -7.07
C ARG A 256 14.44 -37.14 -7.45
N GLU A 257 14.26 -38.28 -6.80
CA GLU A 257 13.16 -39.21 -7.06
C GLU A 257 11.79 -38.58 -6.80
N TRP A 258 11.66 -37.83 -5.70
CA TRP A 258 10.39 -37.23 -5.26
C TRP A 258 10.26 -35.76 -5.63
N SER A 259 11.03 -35.30 -6.62
CA SER A 259 11.09 -33.89 -7.00
C SER A 259 9.75 -33.30 -7.44
N ASP A 260 8.88 -34.09 -8.08
CA ASP A 260 7.50 -33.72 -8.42
C ASP A 260 6.62 -33.49 -7.18
N VAL A 261 6.71 -34.36 -6.17
CA VAL A 261 5.98 -34.21 -4.90
C VAL A 261 6.52 -33.02 -4.10
N LEU A 262 7.83 -32.86 -4.04
CA LEU A 262 8.50 -31.75 -3.36
C LEU A 262 8.17 -30.39 -3.99
N ASN A 263 7.99 -30.37 -5.32
CA ASN A 263 7.59 -29.18 -6.07
C ASN A 263 6.06 -29.00 -6.15
N ALA A 264 5.26 -29.90 -5.57
CA ALA A 264 3.81 -29.77 -5.55
C ALA A 264 3.40 -28.50 -4.78
N LYS A 265 2.43 -27.77 -5.34
CA LYS A 265 1.93 -26.50 -4.81
C LYS A 265 1.03 -26.74 -3.62
N VAL A 266 1.32 -26.11 -2.49
CA VAL A 266 0.43 -26.04 -1.32
C VAL A 266 -0.75 -25.12 -1.65
N THR A 267 -1.96 -25.66 -1.52
CA THR A 267 -3.22 -24.96 -1.74
C THR A 267 -3.89 -24.55 -0.43
N SER A 268 -3.72 -25.35 0.62
CA SER A 268 -4.33 -25.10 1.93
C SER A 268 -3.63 -25.90 3.05
N ILE A 269 -3.73 -25.40 4.29
CA ILE A 269 -3.36 -26.13 5.51
C ILE A 269 -4.54 -26.00 6.46
N TYR A 270 -5.09 -27.13 6.93
CA TYR A 270 -6.30 -27.14 7.74
C TYR A 270 -6.33 -28.33 8.71
N GLU A 271 -7.15 -28.21 9.74
CA GLU A 271 -7.41 -29.32 10.68
C GLU A 271 -8.62 -30.12 10.19
N GLY A 272 -8.37 -31.37 9.80
CA GLY A 272 -9.39 -32.27 9.28
C GLY A 272 -9.53 -33.54 10.12
N HIS A 273 -10.24 -34.54 9.58
CA HIS A 273 -10.60 -35.76 10.31
C HIS A 273 -9.39 -36.58 10.80
N TYR A 274 -8.23 -36.42 10.16
CA TYR A 274 -7.00 -37.13 10.50
C TYR A 274 -5.98 -36.26 11.24
N GLY A 275 -6.32 -35.01 11.61
CA GLY A 275 -5.40 -34.04 12.18
C GLY A 275 -5.01 -32.97 11.17
N VAL A 276 -3.76 -32.49 11.20
CA VAL A 276 -3.30 -31.45 10.26
C VAL A 276 -3.17 -32.05 8.86
N GLN A 277 -3.87 -31.44 7.90
CA GLN A 277 -3.86 -31.83 6.50
C GLN A 277 -3.31 -30.68 5.64
N ILE A 278 -2.49 -31.03 4.66
CA ILE A 278 -1.87 -30.11 3.71
C ILE A 278 -2.40 -30.47 2.33
N GLY A 279 -3.23 -29.58 1.76
CA GLY A 279 -3.73 -29.72 0.39
C GLY A 279 -2.65 -29.34 -0.61
N LEU A 280 -2.43 -30.19 -1.61
CA LEU A 280 -1.42 -30.05 -2.65
C LEU A 280 -2.05 -30.15 -4.05
N THR A 281 -1.43 -29.48 -5.03
CA THR A 281 -1.77 -29.61 -6.46
C THR A 281 -0.51 -29.60 -7.32
N GLY A 282 -0.62 -30.05 -8.58
CA GLY A 282 0.51 -30.12 -9.51
C GLY A 282 1.34 -31.41 -9.43
N CYS A 283 0.88 -32.40 -8.67
CA CYS A 283 1.43 -33.75 -8.60
C CYS A 283 0.27 -34.76 -8.57
N PRO A 284 0.36 -35.95 -9.21
CA PRO A 284 -0.70 -36.94 -9.15
C PRO A 284 -0.99 -37.44 -7.71
N ALA A 285 -2.26 -37.63 -7.36
CA ALA A 285 -2.68 -38.15 -6.05
C ALA A 285 -1.97 -39.47 -5.66
N GLU A 286 -1.74 -40.37 -6.63
CA GLU A 286 -0.98 -41.61 -6.41
C GLU A 286 0.46 -41.36 -5.95
N ARG A 287 1.12 -40.30 -6.45
CA ARG A 287 2.49 -39.94 -6.05
C ARG A 287 2.54 -39.38 -4.64
N LEU A 288 1.55 -38.56 -4.26
CA LEU A 288 1.41 -38.05 -2.88
C LEU A 288 1.18 -39.20 -1.88
N ARG A 289 0.31 -40.15 -2.24
CA ARG A 289 0.12 -41.40 -1.48
C ARG A 289 1.44 -42.14 -1.34
N ASP A 290 2.08 -42.48 -2.45
CA ASP A 290 3.28 -43.32 -2.45
C ASP A 290 4.44 -42.68 -1.67
N PHE A 291 4.59 -41.35 -1.75
CA PHE A 291 5.56 -40.61 -0.95
C PHE A 291 5.30 -40.72 0.56
N SER A 292 4.05 -40.52 0.98
CA SER A 292 3.65 -40.60 2.40
C SER A 292 3.83 -42.03 2.93
N PHE A 293 3.47 -43.04 2.14
CA PHE A 293 3.64 -44.46 2.47
C PHE A 293 5.12 -44.86 2.54
N MET A 294 5.95 -44.36 1.63
CA MET A 294 7.40 -44.56 1.66
C MET A 294 8.00 -44.01 2.96
N LEU A 295 7.64 -42.79 3.39
CA LEU A 295 8.10 -42.22 4.66
C LEU A 295 7.62 -43.02 5.89
N ALA A 296 6.47 -43.69 5.79
CA ALA A 296 5.96 -44.61 6.81
C ALA A 296 6.63 -46.01 6.78
N GLY A 297 7.60 -46.24 5.88
CA GLY A 297 8.32 -47.51 5.75
C GLY A 297 7.60 -48.57 4.93
N HIS A 298 6.57 -48.20 4.15
CA HIS A 298 5.84 -49.11 3.26
C HIS A 298 6.51 -49.25 1.88
N CYS A 299 7.82 -49.46 1.85
CA CYS A 299 8.60 -49.75 0.64
C CYS A 299 9.71 -50.79 0.93
N PRO A 300 10.35 -51.39 -0.09
CA PRO A 300 11.52 -52.24 0.12
C PRO A 300 12.62 -51.51 0.90
N ALA A 301 13.33 -52.22 1.80
CA ALA A 301 14.38 -51.62 2.62
C ALA A 301 15.49 -50.95 1.80
N GLU A 302 15.84 -51.54 0.64
CA GLU A 302 16.83 -50.98 -0.29
C GLU A 302 16.41 -49.59 -0.83
N ASP A 303 15.12 -49.39 -1.07
CA ASP A 303 14.58 -48.11 -1.56
C ASP A 303 14.46 -47.09 -0.43
N TYR A 304 14.05 -47.53 0.77
CA TYR A 304 13.98 -46.69 1.96
C TYR A 304 15.35 -46.11 2.32
N ASP A 305 16.37 -46.97 2.46
CA ASP A 305 17.74 -46.57 2.79
C ASP A 305 18.37 -45.69 1.72
N ARG A 306 17.91 -45.81 0.47
CA ARG A 306 18.36 -44.98 -0.64
C ARG A 306 17.77 -43.57 -0.58
N TRP A 307 16.50 -43.42 -0.17
CA TRP A 307 15.78 -42.14 -0.27
C TRP A 307 15.65 -41.37 1.04
N VAL A 308 15.63 -42.04 2.17
CA VAL A 308 15.40 -41.45 3.49
C VAL A 308 16.70 -41.45 4.29
N ASN A 309 17.02 -40.32 4.92
CA ASN A 309 18.15 -40.27 5.84
C ASN A 309 17.80 -41.07 7.10
N SER A 310 18.43 -42.22 7.25
CA SER A 310 18.44 -42.98 8.50
C SER A 310 19.33 -42.27 9.50
N GLY A 311 18.78 -41.26 10.20
CA GLY A 311 19.50 -40.56 11.25
C GLY A 311 20.17 -41.56 12.20
N GLU A 312 21.49 -41.44 12.40
CA GLU A 312 22.19 -42.22 13.42
C GLU A 312 21.57 -41.89 14.79
N HIS A 313 20.68 -42.75 15.27
CA HIS A 313 20.42 -42.83 16.69
C HIS A 313 21.66 -43.43 17.34
N GLU A 314 22.54 -42.59 17.89
CA GLU A 314 23.55 -43.00 18.86
C GLU A 314 22.85 -43.81 19.96
N GLN A 315 22.99 -45.13 19.88
CA GLN A 315 22.67 -46.02 20.98
C GLN A 315 23.62 -45.67 22.12
N ALA A 316 23.14 -44.89 23.08
CA ALA A 316 23.78 -44.71 24.36
C ALA A 316 23.98 -46.10 25.00
N GLN A 317 25.20 -46.61 24.92
CA GLN A 317 25.67 -47.70 25.77
C GLN A 317 25.56 -47.22 27.21
N THR A 318 24.49 -47.61 27.90
CA THR A 318 24.45 -47.56 29.35
C THR A 318 25.38 -48.63 29.90
N GLU A 319 26.64 -48.26 30.17
CA GLU A 319 27.46 -49.01 31.13
C GLU A 319 26.85 -48.85 32.54
N PRO A 320 26.70 -49.94 33.31
CA PRO A 320 26.17 -49.86 34.65
C PRO A 320 27.20 -49.26 35.60
N LYS A 321 26.89 -48.09 36.18
CA LYS A 321 27.64 -47.54 37.31
C LYS A 321 27.54 -48.50 38.50
N GLN A 322 28.65 -49.17 38.82
CA GLN A 322 28.84 -49.82 40.11
C GLN A 322 28.78 -48.77 41.22
N PHE A 323 27.91 -49.02 42.19
CA PHE A 323 27.90 -48.33 43.47
C PHE A 323 29.11 -48.76 44.30
N MET A 324 29.93 -47.80 44.70
CA MET A 324 30.78 -47.87 45.88
C MET A 324 30.85 -46.48 46.51
#